data_AF-A0A4Q5SCZ6-F1
#
_entry.id   AF-A0A4Q5SCZ6-F1
#
_cell.length_a   1.000
_cell.length_b   1.000
_cell.length_c   1.000
_cell.angle_alpha   90.00
_cell.angle_beta   90.00
_cell.angle_gamma   90.00
#
_symmetry.space_group_name_H-M   'P 1'
#
loop_
_entity.id
_entity.type
_entity.pdbx_description
1 polymer ?
#
loop_
_entity_poly.entity_id
_entity_poly.type
_entity_poly.pdbx_seq_one_letter_code
_entity_poly.pdbx_strand_id
1 'polypeptide(L)'
;MKTVKITLAFAMLFIIFIAGCSKSTLKPDDGPEQEPVSAQRVRGAVFINNHVYPTITIGNREWTTENYHGDGGIIVPFIVVPPEQDTLVYGRLYTEAEAKAIVLPSGWRLPNSKDFIELLRREMPDYKRGANISPDVITRYMAKDRWQFTADGSNVTDFKAVAAGCYAENVLADTIHYGMGTMAVYLMVDTNTIENSYKRSIVIEKTDASSAIKMRDIMPVNLYSGSQVYNINNRYTLRFVRDKPKAN
;
A
#
# COMPACT_ATOMS: atom_id res chain seq x y z
N MET A 1 -17.76 48.58 -60.45
CA MET A 1 -16.99 49.24 -59.36
C MET A 1 -15.61 48.64 -59.32
N LYS A 2 -14.61 49.49 -59.14
CA LYS A 2 -13.19 49.28 -59.44
C LYS A 2 -12.51 48.34 -58.44
N THR A 3 -11.63 47.49 -58.97
CA THR A 3 -10.58 46.72 -58.28
C THR A 3 -9.53 47.65 -57.69
N VAL A 4 -9.06 47.37 -56.46
CA VAL A 4 -7.80 47.91 -55.93
C VAL A 4 -7.07 46.79 -55.18
N LYS A 5 -5.93 46.37 -55.75
CA LYS A 5 -4.89 45.58 -55.08
C LYS A 5 -3.93 46.55 -54.41
N ILE A 6 -3.59 46.33 -53.14
CA ILE A 6 -2.45 47.01 -52.50
C ILE A 6 -1.46 45.94 -52.06
N THR A 7 -0.39 45.85 -52.84
CA THR A 7 0.87 45.21 -52.47
C THR A 7 1.73 46.29 -51.83
N LEU A 8 2.21 46.10 -50.61
CA LEU A 8 3.39 46.83 -50.13
C LEU A 8 4.29 45.88 -49.33
N ALA A 9 5.47 45.67 -49.90
CA ALA A 9 6.60 45.01 -49.29
C ALA A 9 7.26 45.94 -48.28
N PHE A 10 7.68 45.41 -47.13
CA PHE A 10 8.81 45.95 -46.39
C PHE A 10 9.68 44.82 -45.88
N ALA A 11 10.83 44.69 -46.52
CA ALA A 11 11.98 43.98 -46.01
C ALA A 11 12.53 44.75 -44.82
N MET A 12 12.73 44.08 -43.68
CA MET A 12 13.77 44.50 -42.75
C MET A 12 14.46 43.27 -42.18
N LEU A 13 15.65 43.06 -42.73
CA LEU A 13 16.66 42.09 -42.38
C LEU A 13 17.28 42.52 -41.02
N PHE A 14 17.00 41.79 -39.94
CA PHE A 14 17.79 41.87 -38.72
C PHE A 14 18.56 40.55 -38.54
N ILE A 15 19.79 40.57 -39.05
CA ILE A 15 20.80 39.57 -38.72
C ILE A 15 21.36 39.96 -37.34
N ILE A 16 20.91 39.27 -36.30
CA ILE A 16 21.57 39.31 -34.99
C ILE A 16 22.47 38.08 -34.92
N PHE A 17 23.76 38.29 -35.15
CA PHE A 17 24.82 37.34 -34.79
C PHE A 17 24.93 37.31 -33.26
N ILE A 18 24.32 36.31 -32.61
CA ILE A 18 24.67 35.94 -31.23
C ILE A 18 25.68 34.80 -31.33
N ALA A 19 26.95 35.18 -31.21
CA ALA A 19 28.05 34.25 -31.03
C ALA A 19 27.92 33.55 -29.66
N GLY A 20 28.03 32.22 -29.69
CA GLY A 20 28.85 31.46 -28.75
C GLY A 20 28.56 31.56 -27.26
N CYS A 21 27.68 30.68 -26.78
CA CYS A 21 27.98 29.84 -25.63
C CYS A 21 27.26 28.51 -25.83
N SER A 22 27.94 27.53 -26.43
CA SER A 22 27.55 26.13 -26.28
C SER A 22 27.72 25.78 -24.80
N LYS A 23 26.66 25.97 -24.01
CA LYS A 23 26.54 25.24 -22.74
C LYS A 23 26.50 23.77 -23.14
N SER A 24 27.63 23.11 -23.00
CA SER A 24 27.72 21.66 -22.92
C SER A 24 26.70 21.24 -21.87
N THR A 25 25.55 20.80 -22.36
CA THR A 25 24.54 20.16 -21.54
C THR A 25 25.21 18.87 -21.11
N LEU A 26 25.73 18.86 -19.88
CA LEU A 26 26.00 17.63 -19.17
C LEU A 26 24.71 16.83 -19.29
N LYS A 27 24.70 15.82 -20.15
CA LYS A 27 23.73 14.75 -20.03
C LYS A 27 23.85 14.29 -18.59
N PRO A 28 22.74 14.21 -17.82
CA PRO A 28 22.74 13.43 -16.61
C PRO A 28 23.35 12.08 -16.99
N ASP A 29 24.44 11.74 -16.33
CA ASP A 29 25.04 10.43 -16.43
C ASP A 29 23.92 9.46 -16.04
N ASP A 30 23.30 8.82 -17.04
CA ASP A 30 22.42 7.67 -16.89
C ASP A 30 23.30 6.52 -16.41
N GLY A 31 23.89 6.69 -15.23
CA GLY A 31 24.50 5.62 -14.47
C GLY A 31 23.44 4.53 -14.34
N PRO A 32 23.84 3.24 -14.40
CA PRO A 32 22.90 2.15 -14.30
C PRO A 32 22.01 2.40 -13.09
N GLU A 33 20.70 2.44 -13.33
CA GLU A 33 19.67 2.51 -12.31
C GLU A 33 20.10 1.55 -11.20
N GLN A 34 20.53 2.09 -10.06
CA GLN A 34 21.05 1.26 -8.98
C GLN A 34 19.92 0.32 -8.60
N GLU A 35 20.06 -0.96 -8.95
CA GLU A 35 19.14 -1.97 -8.48
C GLU A 35 19.07 -1.81 -6.96
N PRO A 36 17.87 -1.61 -6.39
CA PRO A 36 17.75 -1.35 -4.98
C PRO A 36 18.43 -2.49 -4.23
N VAL A 37 19.33 -2.09 -3.35
CA VAL A 37 20.21 -2.94 -2.53
C VAL A 37 19.55 -4.30 -2.33
N SER A 38 20.12 -5.31 -3.01
CA SER A 38 19.72 -6.71 -2.90
C SER A 38 20.02 -7.18 -1.48
N ALA A 39 19.15 -6.78 -0.55
CA ALA A 39 19.10 -7.33 0.78
C ALA A 39 18.75 -8.81 0.59
N GLN A 40 19.65 -9.69 1.02
CA GLN A 40 19.49 -11.13 0.93
C GLN A 40 18.13 -11.53 1.52
N ARG A 41 17.20 -11.87 0.63
CA ARG A 41 15.84 -12.28 1.01
C ARG A 41 15.88 -13.74 1.39
N VAL A 42 15.67 -14.02 2.67
CA VAL A 42 15.57 -15.38 3.20
C VAL A 42 14.10 -15.70 3.34
N ARG A 43 13.66 -16.79 2.69
CA ARG A 43 12.32 -17.35 2.84
C ARG A 43 12.30 -18.28 4.04
N GLY A 44 11.25 -18.20 4.84
CA GLY A 44 11.00 -19.06 5.99
C GLY A 44 9.52 -19.42 6.10
N ALA A 45 9.14 -19.91 7.27
CA ALA A 45 7.74 -20.16 7.61
C ALA A 45 7.51 -19.98 9.12
N VAL A 46 6.27 -19.66 9.49
CA VAL A 46 5.80 -19.60 10.88
C VAL A 46 4.52 -20.40 11.03
N PHE A 47 4.39 -21.15 12.14
CA PHE A 47 3.19 -21.91 12.47
C PHE A 47 2.29 -21.09 13.42
N ILE A 48 1.06 -20.77 13.00
CA ILE A 48 0.10 -19.97 13.76
C ILE A 48 -1.26 -20.67 13.71
N ASN A 49 -1.82 -21.04 14.87
CA ASN A 49 -3.11 -21.72 14.99
C ASN A 49 -3.32 -22.86 13.97
N ASN A 50 -2.40 -23.83 13.92
CA ASN A 50 -2.46 -24.98 13.00
C ASN A 50 -2.25 -24.68 11.50
N HIS A 51 -1.89 -23.45 11.14
CA HIS A 51 -1.55 -23.08 9.77
C HIS A 51 -0.08 -22.70 9.63
N VAL A 52 0.54 -23.11 8.53
CA VAL A 52 1.91 -22.71 8.17
C VAL A 52 1.83 -21.51 7.24
N TYR A 53 2.40 -20.38 7.67
CA TYR A 53 2.46 -19.16 6.89
C TYR A 53 3.88 -18.95 6.35
N PRO A 54 4.07 -18.79 5.03
CA PRO A 54 5.37 -18.42 4.47
C PRO A 54 5.81 -17.05 4.98
N THR A 55 7.12 -16.89 5.16
CA THR A 55 7.72 -15.66 5.66
C THR A 55 8.83 -15.14 4.75
N ILE A 56 9.05 -13.82 4.81
CA ILE A 56 10.11 -13.13 4.09
C ILE A 56 10.86 -12.21 5.05
N THR A 57 12.19 -12.18 4.94
CA THR A 57 13.00 -11.18 5.63
C THR A 57 13.15 -9.93 4.77
N ILE A 58 12.74 -8.78 5.30
CA ILE A 58 12.94 -7.47 4.68
C ILE A 58 13.61 -6.56 5.72
N GLY A 59 14.88 -6.24 5.48
CA GLY A 59 15.70 -5.51 6.45
C GLY A 59 15.95 -6.34 7.72
N ASN A 60 15.64 -5.74 8.88
CA ASN A 60 15.76 -6.36 10.21
C ASN A 60 14.47 -7.03 10.69
N ARG A 61 13.46 -7.18 9.83
CA ARG A 61 12.17 -7.78 10.17
C ARG A 61 11.84 -8.96 9.28
N GLU A 62 11.11 -9.88 9.87
CA GLU A 62 10.51 -11.01 9.16
C GLU A 62 8.99 -10.86 9.16
N TRP A 63 8.40 -10.97 7.97
CA TRP A 63 6.98 -10.73 7.72
C TRP A 63 6.31 -11.99 7.19
N THR A 64 5.05 -12.22 7.53
CA THR A 64 4.21 -13.17 6.78
C THR A 64 3.97 -12.65 5.36
N THR A 65 4.12 -13.50 4.35
CA THR A 65 3.87 -13.13 2.94
C THR A 65 2.43 -13.33 2.51
N GLU A 66 1.57 -13.82 3.40
CA GLU A 66 0.14 -13.98 3.17
C GLU A 66 -0.69 -13.40 4.31
N ASN A 67 -1.95 -13.06 4.01
CA ASN A 67 -2.91 -12.61 5.01
C ASN A 67 -3.29 -13.79 5.92
N TYR A 68 -3.48 -13.53 7.21
CA TYR A 68 -3.96 -14.56 8.14
C TYR A 68 -5.33 -15.08 7.71
N HIS A 69 -5.48 -16.40 7.66
CA HIS A 69 -6.71 -17.07 7.22
C HIS A 69 -7.14 -18.21 8.17
N GLY A 70 -6.62 -18.21 9.40
CA GLY A 70 -7.03 -19.14 10.44
C GLY A 70 -8.38 -18.80 11.08
N ASP A 71 -8.60 -19.32 12.28
CA ASP A 71 -9.89 -19.20 12.98
C ASP A 71 -10.28 -17.75 13.31
N GLY A 72 -11.60 -17.51 13.34
CA GLY A 72 -12.20 -16.20 13.54
C GLY A 72 -12.38 -15.41 12.25
N GLY A 73 -12.73 -14.13 12.40
CA GLY A 73 -12.95 -13.23 11.27
C GLY A 73 -14.10 -13.66 10.36
N ILE A 74 -14.34 -12.88 9.32
CA ILE A 74 -15.33 -13.20 8.29
C ILE A 74 -14.66 -13.33 6.92
N ILE A 75 -15.19 -14.22 6.10
CA ILE A 75 -14.97 -14.17 4.66
C ILE A 75 -15.99 -13.16 4.13
N VAL A 76 -15.55 -12.18 3.35
CA VAL A 76 -16.48 -11.18 2.83
C VAL A 76 -17.44 -11.86 1.85
N PRO A 77 -18.76 -11.74 2.05
CA PRO A 77 -19.74 -12.33 1.14
C PRO A 77 -19.59 -11.75 -0.28
N PHE A 78 -19.86 -12.61 -1.26
CA PHE A 78 -19.71 -12.45 -2.72
C PHE A 78 -20.38 -11.22 -3.38
N ILE A 79 -21.03 -10.34 -2.62
CA ILE A 79 -21.96 -9.34 -3.17
C ILE A 79 -21.26 -8.31 -4.07
N VAL A 80 -19.94 -8.16 -3.98
CA VAL A 80 -19.18 -7.13 -4.73
C VAL A 80 -18.09 -7.71 -5.63
N VAL A 81 -17.92 -9.04 -5.69
CA VAL A 81 -16.97 -9.69 -6.62
C VAL A 81 -17.70 -10.68 -7.51
N PRO A 82 -17.42 -10.72 -8.82
CA PRO A 82 -17.90 -11.80 -9.65
C PRO A 82 -17.62 -13.16 -8.98
N PRO A 83 -18.57 -14.11 -8.99
CA PRO A 83 -18.48 -15.40 -8.28
C PRO A 83 -17.25 -16.25 -8.67
N GLU A 84 -16.56 -15.86 -9.73
CA GLU A 84 -15.35 -16.48 -10.29
C GLU A 84 -14.07 -16.07 -9.54
N GLN A 85 -14.12 -15.08 -8.64
CA GLN A 85 -13.01 -14.72 -7.75
C GLN A 85 -13.25 -15.35 -6.38
N ASP A 86 -12.49 -16.40 -6.11
CA ASP A 86 -12.49 -17.11 -4.83
C ASP A 86 -12.21 -16.13 -3.67
N THR A 87 -13.20 -15.92 -2.81
CA THR A 87 -13.14 -15.01 -1.65
C THR A 87 -12.11 -15.47 -0.61
N LEU A 88 -11.69 -16.73 -0.65
CA LEU A 88 -10.59 -17.25 0.17
C LEU A 88 -9.26 -16.57 -0.14
N VAL A 89 -9.09 -16.07 -1.38
CA VAL A 89 -7.83 -15.49 -1.88
C VAL A 89 -7.49 -14.15 -1.21
N TYR A 90 -8.49 -13.37 -0.82
CA TYR A 90 -8.29 -12.10 -0.09
C TYR A 90 -8.02 -12.33 1.41
N GLY A 91 -8.30 -13.54 1.90
CA GLY A 91 -8.23 -13.91 3.31
C GLY A 91 -9.48 -13.50 4.09
N ARG A 92 -9.40 -13.66 5.41
CA ARG A 92 -10.47 -13.28 6.33
C ARG A 92 -10.24 -11.85 6.84
N LEU A 93 -11.33 -11.18 7.20
CA LEU A 93 -11.31 -9.88 7.85
C LEU A 93 -11.66 -10.00 9.33
N TYR A 94 -10.81 -9.44 10.18
CA TYR A 94 -10.86 -9.59 11.62
C TYR A 94 -11.10 -8.25 12.28
N THR A 95 -11.97 -8.25 13.29
CA THR A 95 -12.07 -7.19 14.29
C THR A 95 -10.79 -7.13 15.14
N GLU A 96 -10.64 -6.01 15.85
CA GLU A 96 -9.59 -5.86 16.86
C GLU A 96 -9.64 -6.98 17.92
N ALA A 97 -10.83 -7.29 18.44
CA ALA A 97 -10.99 -8.28 19.50
C ALA A 97 -10.58 -9.68 19.03
N GLU A 98 -10.97 -10.08 17.82
CA GLU A 98 -10.55 -11.34 17.21
C GLU A 98 -9.04 -11.37 17.00
N ALA A 99 -8.45 -10.28 16.48
CA ALA A 99 -7.01 -10.22 16.23
C ALA A 99 -6.18 -10.34 17.52
N LYS A 100 -6.65 -9.79 18.65
CA LYS A 100 -6.00 -9.94 19.97
C LYS A 100 -6.10 -11.35 20.54
N ALA A 101 -7.15 -12.10 20.18
CA ALA A 101 -7.34 -13.46 20.66
C ALA A 101 -6.44 -14.49 19.97
N ILE A 102 -5.75 -14.10 18.88
CA ILE A 102 -4.84 -14.98 18.14
C ILE A 102 -3.58 -15.25 18.96
N VAL A 103 -3.31 -16.53 19.22
CA VAL A 103 -2.07 -16.96 19.88
C VAL A 103 -0.93 -16.97 18.86
N LEU A 104 0.05 -16.09 19.04
CA LEU A 104 1.21 -15.96 18.18
C LEU A 104 2.45 -16.63 18.79
N PRO A 105 3.33 -17.27 17.98
CA PRO A 105 4.61 -17.76 18.47
C PRO A 105 5.47 -16.63 19.03
N SER A 106 6.42 -16.97 19.91
CA SER A 106 7.28 -15.98 20.55
C SER A 106 7.94 -15.02 19.55
N GLY A 107 7.86 -13.72 19.85
CA GLY A 107 8.38 -12.63 19.04
C GLY A 107 7.49 -12.17 17.88
N TRP A 108 6.50 -12.96 17.47
CA TRP A 108 5.53 -12.56 16.45
C TRP A 108 4.45 -11.67 17.05
N ARG A 109 4.07 -10.63 16.30
CA ARG A 109 3.07 -9.64 16.71
C ARG A 109 2.36 -9.07 15.49
N LEU A 110 1.24 -8.40 15.73
CA LEU A 110 0.70 -7.46 14.75
C LEU A 110 1.72 -6.34 14.49
N PRO A 111 1.83 -5.85 13.25
CA PRO A 111 2.69 -4.74 12.94
C PRO A 111 2.19 -3.46 13.59
N ASN A 112 3.10 -2.53 13.79
CA ASN A 112 2.83 -1.15 14.16
C ASN A 112 3.30 -0.21 13.05
N SER A 113 3.05 1.08 13.21
CA SER A 113 3.43 2.07 12.19
C SER A 113 4.93 2.12 11.90
N LYS A 114 5.78 1.89 12.90
CA LYS A 114 7.24 1.91 12.74
C LYS A 114 7.69 0.77 11.84
N ASP A 115 7.06 -0.40 11.91
CA ASP A 115 7.42 -1.54 11.06
C ASP A 115 7.22 -1.23 9.58
N PHE A 116 6.09 -0.62 9.22
CA PHE A 116 5.82 -0.26 7.84
C PHE A 116 6.61 0.96 7.37
N ILE A 117 6.89 1.93 8.25
CA ILE A 117 7.81 3.04 7.94
C ILE A 117 9.19 2.47 7.59
N GLU A 118 9.69 1.53 8.39
CA GLU A 118 11.00 0.89 8.14
C GLU A 118 10.97 -0.02 6.91
N LEU A 119 9.85 -0.71 6.64
CA LEU A 119 9.63 -1.44 5.39
C LEU A 119 9.83 -0.52 4.18
N LEU A 120 9.19 0.64 4.17
CA LEU A 120 9.28 1.60 3.06
C LEU A 120 10.63 2.31 2.98
N ARG A 121 11.27 2.60 4.12
CA ARG A 121 12.59 3.23 4.16
C ARG A 121 13.69 2.41 3.49
N ARG A 122 13.47 1.11 3.30
CA ARG A 122 14.36 0.26 2.49
C ARG A 122 14.50 0.76 1.05
N GLU A 123 13.39 1.20 0.46
CA GLU A 123 13.35 1.65 -0.94
C GLU A 123 13.34 3.19 -1.03
N MET A 124 12.90 3.86 0.04
CA MET A 124 12.81 5.33 0.14
C MET A 124 13.43 5.81 1.46
N PRO A 125 14.76 5.94 1.58
CA PRO A 125 15.43 6.26 2.84
C PRO A 125 14.87 7.47 3.60
N ASP A 126 14.45 8.50 2.87
CA ASP A 126 13.87 9.74 3.41
C ASP A 126 12.36 9.67 3.70
N TYR A 127 11.75 8.48 3.61
CA TYR A 127 10.32 8.31 3.83
C TYR A 127 9.88 8.78 5.22
N LYS A 128 8.80 9.55 5.22
CA LYS A 128 8.08 10.04 6.40
C LYS A 128 6.61 9.67 6.28
N ARG A 129 5.95 9.42 7.41
CA ARG A 129 4.51 9.13 7.44
C ARG A 129 3.75 10.25 6.71
N GLY A 130 2.79 9.87 5.86
CA GLY A 130 2.00 10.80 5.07
C GLY A 130 2.65 11.28 3.77
N ALA A 131 3.93 10.95 3.52
CA ALA A 131 4.55 11.19 2.22
C ALA A 131 3.89 10.34 1.13
N ASN A 132 3.79 10.89 -0.07
CA ASN A 132 3.41 10.14 -1.27
C ASN A 132 4.54 9.17 -1.63
N ILE A 133 4.17 7.96 -2.00
CA ILE A 133 5.09 6.92 -2.46
C ILE A 133 4.94 6.79 -3.97
N SER A 134 6.05 6.65 -4.70
CA SER A 134 6.03 6.46 -6.15
C SER A 134 5.31 5.14 -6.52
N PRO A 135 4.51 5.12 -7.60
CA PRO A 135 3.94 3.89 -8.15
C PRO A 135 4.95 2.75 -8.36
N ASP A 136 6.19 3.06 -8.76
CA ASP A 136 7.22 2.04 -9.02
C ASP A 136 7.73 1.37 -7.74
N VAL A 137 7.71 2.08 -6.62
CA VAL A 137 8.09 1.52 -5.32
C VAL A 137 6.97 0.59 -4.82
N ILE A 138 5.69 0.97 -5.00
CA ILE A 138 4.61 0.14 -4.46
C ILE A 138 4.36 -1.13 -5.22
N THR A 139 4.47 -1.10 -6.54
CA THR A 139 4.15 -2.29 -7.34
C THR A 139 5.02 -3.46 -6.90
N ARG A 140 6.22 -3.18 -6.35
CA ARG A 140 7.13 -4.16 -5.75
C ARG A 140 6.57 -4.84 -4.51
N TYR A 141 5.67 -4.23 -3.75
CA TYR A 141 5.01 -4.80 -2.56
C TYR A 141 3.64 -5.41 -2.86
N MET A 142 2.97 -4.95 -3.91
CA MET A 142 1.64 -5.45 -4.32
C MET A 142 1.73 -6.88 -4.86
N ALA A 143 0.68 -7.68 -4.62
CA ALA A 143 0.49 -8.97 -5.28
C ALA A 143 0.45 -8.81 -6.81
N LYS A 144 0.86 -9.88 -7.53
CA LYS A 144 0.91 -9.91 -9.00
C LYS A 144 -0.43 -10.11 -9.67
N ASP A 145 -1.48 -10.24 -8.89
CA ASP A 145 -2.84 -10.46 -9.34
C ASP A 145 -3.82 -9.82 -8.34
N ARG A 146 -5.10 -9.76 -8.75
CA ARG A 146 -6.25 -9.40 -7.90
C ARG A 146 -6.32 -7.93 -7.50
N TRP A 147 -5.59 -7.07 -8.22
CA TRP A 147 -5.84 -5.64 -8.17
C TRP A 147 -6.82 -5.28 -9.30
N GLN A 148 -8.04 -4.93 -8.94
CA GLN A 148 -9.05 -4.46 -9.89
C GLN A 148 -8.69 -3.08 -10.44
N PHE A 149 -9.16 -2.81 -11.65
CA PHE A 149 -9.08 -1.50 -12.33
C PHE A 149 -7.66 -0.98 -12.63
N THR A 150 -6.62 -1.78 -12.39
CA THR A 150 -5.22 -1.35 -12.58
C THR A 150 -4.32 -2.51 -13.01
N ALA A 151 -3.15 -2.19 -13.54
CA ALA A 151 -2.09 -3.19 -13.70
C ALA A 151 -1.65 -3.68 -12.31
N ASP A 152 -1.57 -4.99 -12.18
CA ASP A 152 -1.14 -5.71 -10.99
C ASP A 152 0.25 -5.27 -10.47
N GLY A 153 0.57 -5.69 -9.26
CA GLY A 153 1.91 -5.52 -8.70
C GLY A 153 2.99 -6.27 -9.47
N SER A 154 4.23 -5.81 -9.38
CA SER A 154 5.40 -6.59 -9.75
C SER A 154 5.76 -7.62 -8.68
N ASN A 155 5.30 -7.41 -7.43
CA ASN A 155 5.63 -8.19 -6.23
C ASN A 155 7.12 -8.53 -6.11
N VAL A 156 8.01 -7.64 -6.58
CA VAL A 156 9.45 -7.90 -6.56
C VAL A 156 9.95 -8.11 -5.13
N THR A 157 9.29 -7.62 -4.08
CA THR A 157 9.70 -7.78 -2.68
C THR A 157 9.28 -9.11 -2.04
N ASP A 158 8.44 -9.92 -2.71
CA ASP A 158 7.74 -11.08 -2.14
C ASP A 158 6.78 -10.75 -0.96
N PHE A 159 6.51 -9.48 -0.65
CA PHE A 159 5.57 -9.10 0.43
C PHE A 159 4.12 -9.50 0.10
N LYS A 160 3.74 -9.49 -1.19
CA LYS A 160 2.45 -9.94 -1.73
C LYS A 160 1.26 -9.28 -1.02
N ALA A 161 1.17 -7.95 -1.10
CA ALA A 161 0.02 -7.23 -0.58
C ALA A 161 -1.22 -7.45 -1.47
N VAL A 162 -2.26 -8.04 -0.88
CA VAL A 162 -3.51 -8.38 -1.58
C VAL A 162 -4.57 -7.33 -1.28
N ALA A 163 -5.30 -6.88 -2.30
CA ALA A 163 -6.29 -5.81 -2.22
C ALA A 163 -7.63 -6.25 -1.60
N ALA A 164 -7.59 -6.73 -0.35
CA ALA A 164 -8.77 -7.25 0.35
C ALA A 164 -9.73 -6.18 0.89
N GLY A 165 -9.32 -4.91 0.87
CA GLY A 165 -10.08 -3.82 1.45
C GLY A 165 -10.25 -3.94 2.97
N CYS A 166 -11.28 -3.27 3.48
CA CYS A 166 -11.75 -3.41 4.85
C CYS A 166 -13.27 -3.43 4.90
N TYR A 167 -13.82 -4.01 5.95
CA TYR A 167 -15.25 -4.17 6.11
C TYR A 167 -15.72 -3.39 7.33
N ALA A 168 -16.71 -2.52 7.14
CA ALA A 168 -17.34 -1.78 8.22
C ALA A 168 -18.78 -2.24 8.36
N GLU A 169 -19.07 -2.86 9.50
CA GLU A 169 -20.43 -3.18 9.88
C GLU A 169 -21.14 -1.92 10.37
N ASN A 170 -22.24 -1.56 9.72
CA ASN A 170 -23.09 -0.43 10.08
C ASN A 170 -24.35 -0.96 10.76
N VAL A 171 -24.67 -0.46 11.95
CA VAL A 171 -25.87 -0.86 12.70
C VAL A 171 -27.17 -0.36 12.06
N LEU A 172 -27.09 0.65 11.18
CA LEU A 172 -28.24 1.35 10.58
C LEU A 172 -28.39 1.14 9.06
N ALA A 173 -27.42 0.51 8.39
CA ALA A 173 -27.45 0.32 6.93
C ALA A 173 -26.84 -1.03 6.55
N ASP A 174 -27.10 -1.46 5.31
CA ASP A 174 -26.43 -2.60 4.71
C ASP A 174 -24.91 -2.47 4.87
N THR A 175 -24.27 -3.61 5.13
CA THR A 175 -22.85 -3.73 5.41
C THR A 175 -22.00 -3.18 4.27
N ILE A 176 -20.97 -2.39 4.57
CA ILE A 176 -20.17 -1.72 3.52
C ILE A 176 -18.76 -2.32 3.47
N HIS A 177 -18.42 -2.88 2.30
CA HIS A 177 -17.06 -3.28 1.97
C HIS A 177 -16.35 -2.15 1.23
N TYR A 178 -15.28 -1.62 1.81
CA TYR A 178 -14.49 -0.56 1.22
C TYR A 178 -13.22 -1.12 0.59
N GLY A 179 -12.96 -0.74 -0.66
CA GLY A 179 -11.65 -0.91 -1.28
C GLY A 179 -11.29 -2.32 -1.71
N MET A 180 -12.24 -3.25 -1.81
CA MET A 180 -11.95 -4.56 -2.38
C MET A 180 -11.45 -4.43 -3.82
N GLY A 181 -10.38 -5.14 -4.15
CA GLY A 181 -9.70 -5.05 -5.44
C GLY A 181 -8.84 -3.79 -5.61
N THR A 182 -9.00 -2.75 -4.79
CA THR A 182 -8.29 -1.46 -4.99
C THR A 182 -7.43 -1.03 -3.81
N MET A 183 -7.62 -1.66 -2.65
CA MET A 183 -6.96 -1.30 -1.40
C MET A 183 -6.49 -2.55 -0.64
N ALA A 184 -5.22 -2.62 -0.26
CA ALA A 184 -4.77 -3.56 0.77
C ALA A 184 -4.80 -2.86 2.12
N VAL A 185 -5.58 -3.37 3.08
CA VAL A 185 -5.81 -2.71 4.37
C VAL A 185 -5.50 -3.66 5.53
N TYR A 186 -4.49 -3.33 6.33
CA TYR A 186 -4.01 -4.17 7.43
C TYR A 186 -4.31 -3.56 8.80
N LEU A 187 -4.78 -4.38 9.75
CA LEU A 187 -4.82 -3.97 11.15
C LEU A 187 -3.40 -3.79 11.70
N MET A 188 -3.17 -2.70 12.42
CA MET A 188 -1.91 -2.46 13.14
C MET A 188 -2.15 -2.00 14.58
N VAL A 189 -1.14 -2.19 15.42
CA VAL A 189 -1.13 -1.72 16.81
C VAL A 189 -0.41 -0.38 16.88
N ASP A 190 -1.00 0.64 17.51
CA ASP A 190 -0.31 1.89 17.78
C ASP A 190 0.25 1.93 19.20
N THR A 191 1.57 1.83 19.32
CA THR A 191 2.27 1.83 20.61
C THR A 191 2.50 3.23 21.19
N ASN A 192 2.13 4.30 20.47
CA ASN A 192 2.39 5.70 20.87
C ASN A 192 1.19 6.40 21.52
N THR A 193 0.06 5.73 21.71
CA THR A 193 -1.11 6.32 22.37
C THR A 193 -1.27 5.73 23.77
N ILE A 194 -1.63 6.60 24.73
CA ILE A 194 -1.82 6.26 26.15
C ILE A 194 -2.88 5.16 26.34
N GLU A 195 -3.73 4.93 25.34
CA GLU A 195 -4.79 3.92 25.36
C GLU A 195 -4.51 2.62 24.59
N ASN A 196 -3.32 2.41 23.98
CA ASN A 196 -3.10 1.27 23.07
C ASN A 196 -4.26 1.11 22.06
N SER A 197 -4.84 2.22 21.58
CA SER A 197 -6.05 2.16 20.78
C SER A 197 -5.71 1.61 19.39
N TYR A 198 -6.27 0.45 19.02
CA TYR A 198 -6.04 -0.20 17.72
C TYR A 198 -6.86 0.56 16.66
N LYS A 199 -6.41 1.77 16.30
CA LYS A 199 -7.22 2.69 15.49
C LYS A 199 -6.60 3.02 14.14
N ARG A 200 -5.75 2.14 13.61
CA ARG A 200 -4.98 2.47 12.41
C ARG A 200 -4.91 1.28 11.49
N SER A 201 -5.13 1.56 10.22
CA SER A 201 -4.89 0.63 9.16
C SER A 201 -4.02 1.26 8.11
N ILE A 202 -3.06 0.50 7.58
CA ILE A 202 -2.27 0.96 6.46
C ILE A 202 -2.95 0.56 5.19
N VAL A 203 -3.08 1.55 4.31
CA VAL A 203 -3.71 1.41 3.02
C VAL A 203 -2.64 1.42 1.96
N ILE A 204 -2.63 0.38 1.15
CA ILE A 204 -2.06 0.46 -0.19
C ILE A 204 -3.22 0.71 -1.13
N GLU A 205 -3.40 1.96 -1.55
CA GLU A 205 -4.48 2.40 -2.44
C GLU A 205 -3.89 2.74 -3.80
N LYS A 206 -4.51 2.22 -4.87
CA LYS A 206 -4.15 2.55 -6.25
C LYS A 206 -5.38 3.13 -6.97
N THR A 207 -5.48 4.45 -7.03
CA THR A 207 -6.45 5.19 -7.85
C THR A 207 -5.76 5.66 -9.14
N ASP A 208 -6.05 5.01 -10.27
CA ASP A 208 -5.52 5.31 -11.62
C ASP A 208 -3.99 5.55 -11.74
N ALA A 209 -3.51 5.93 -12.93
CA ALA A 209 -2.08 6.02 -13.27
C ALA A 209 -1.27 6.98 -12.36
N SER A 210 -1.93 7.80 -11.56
CA SER A 210 -1.32 8.79 -10.64
C SER A 210 -1.23 8.36 -9.17
N SER A 211 -1.61 7.11 -8.89
CA SER A 211 -1.76 6.51 -7.56
C SER A 211 -0.70 6.92 -6.52
N ALA A 212 -1.10 7.79 -5.60
CA ALA A 212 -0.35 8.05 -4.38
C ALA A 212 -0.71 6.99 -3.35
N ILE A 213 0.23 6.12 -3.02
CA ILE A 213 0.11 5.32 -1.81
C ILE A 213 0.38 6.24 -0.66
N LYS A 214 -0.62 6.33 0.19
CA LYS A 214 -0.54 7.08 1.42
C LYS A 214 -0.68 6.07 2.53
N MET A 215 0.36 5.99 3.37
CA MET A 215 0.16 5.48 4.72
C MET A 215 -0.66 6.51 5.47
N ARG A 216 -1.98 6.42 5.33
CA ARG A 216 -2.93 7.21 6.11
C ARG A 216 -3.34 6.38 7.30
N ASP A 217 -3.42 7.03 8.44
CA ASP A 217 -4.25 6.51 9.52
C ASP A 217 -5.69 6.62 8.99
N ILE A 218 -6.27 5.52 8.48
CA ILE A 218 -7.73 5.50 8.36
C ILE A 218 -8.22 5.50 9.79
N MET A 219 -8.74 6.64 10.26
CA MET A 219 -9.63 6.59 11.39
C MET A 219 -10.73 5.58 11.05
N PRO A 220 -11.25 4.80 12.02
CA PRO A 220 -12.49 4.06 11.79
C PRO A 220 -13.43 4.99 11.02
N VAL A 221 -13.94 4.55 9.86
CA VAL A 221 -14.81 5.39 9.04
C VAL A 221 -15.92 5.78 9.99
N ASN A 222 -15.89 6.96 10.59
CA ASN A 222 -16.90 7.30 11.57
C ASN A 222 -18.08 7.73 10.72
N LEU A 223 -18.93 6.76 10.40
CA LEU A 223 -20.23 7.06 9.85
C LEU A 223 -20.99 7.71 10.99
N TYR A 224 -21.18 9.01 10.86
CA TYR A 224 -21.99 9.80 11.76
C TYR A 224 -23.39 9.91 11.16
N SER A 225 -24.39 9.55 11.95
CA SER A 225 -25.77 10.03 11.76
C SER A 225 -26.11 10.86 13.00
N GLY A 226 -26.07 12.19 12.86
CA GLY A 226 -26.06 13.11 14.00
C GLY A 226 -24.73 13.07 14.77
N SER A 227 -24.80 13.03 16.11
CA SER A 227 -23.63 13.00 17.02
C SER A 227 -23.19 11.60 17.45
N GLN A 228 -23.81 10.53 16.94
CA GLN A 228 -23.50 9.15 17.30
C GLN A 228 -22.55 8.50 16.27
N VAL A 229 -21.57 7.75 16.77
CA VAL A 229 -20.65 6.94 15.97
C VAL A 229 -21.24 5.53 15.83
N TYR A 230 -21.41 5.05 14.60
CA TYR A 230 -22.09 3.77 14.35
C TYR A 230 -21.16 2.61 13.98
N ASN A 231 -19.86 2.84 13.81
CA ASN A 231 -18.95 1.77 13.39
C ASN A 231 -18.34 1.07 14.59
N ILE A 232 -19.04 0.03 15.05
CA ILE A 232 -18.63 -0.78 16.20
C ILE A 232 -17.72 -1.96 15.83
N ASN A 233 -17.75 -2.45 14.57
CA ASN A 233 -17.04 -3.66 14.17
C ASN A 233 -16.29 -3.49 12.84
N ASN A 234 -15.31 -2.59 12.79
CA ASN A 234 -14.41 -2.56 11.63
C ASN A 234 -13.54 -3.82 11.59
N ARG A 235 -13.40 -4.39 10.39
CA ARG A 235 -12.66 -5.61 10.13
C ARG A 235 -11.61 -5.38 9.05
N TYR A 236 -10.44 -5.95 9.26
CA TYR A 236 -9.26 -5.74 8.42
C TYR A 236 -8.53 -7.05 8.18
N THR A 237 -7.69 -7.09 7.15
CA THR A 237 -6.76 -8.21 7.02
C THR A 237 -5.64 -8.12 8.05
N LEU A 238 -5.06 -9.27 8.40
CA LEU A 238 -3.95 -9.33 9.34
C LEU A 238 -2.67 -9.78 8.63
N ARG A 239 -1.58 -9.11 9.01
CA ARG A 239 -0.20 -9.55 8.76
C ARG A 239 0.50 -9.65 10.09
N PHE A 240 1.50 -10.51 10.18
CA PHE A 240 2.33 -10.60 11.36
C PHE A 240 3.78 -10.30 11.02
N VAL A 241 4.48 -9.77 12.00
CA VAL A 241 5.87 -9.39 11.89
C VAL A 241 6.60 -9.79 13.17
N ARG A 242 7.89 -10.12 13.04
CA ARG A 242 8.82 -10.22 14.16
C ARG A 242 10.11 -9.49 13.86
N ASP A 243 10.78 -9.05 14.91
CA ASP A 243 12.14 -8.53 14.79
C ASP A 243 13.11 -9.71 14.62
N LYS A 244 14.06 -9.58 13.69
CA LYS A 244 15.10 -10.59 13.51
C LYS A 244 16.03 -10.58 14.74
N PRO A 245 16.42 -11.75 15.28
CA PRO A 245 17.47 -11.80 16.28
C PRO A 245 18.71 -11.10 15.73
N LYS A 246 19.34 -10.25 16.54
CA LYS A 246 20.66 -9.72 16.19
C LYS A 246 21.58 -10.93 16.03
N ALA A 247 22.28 -11.03 14.89
CA ALA A 247 23.36 -12.00 14.77
C ALA A 247 24.38 -11.64 15.85
N ASN A 248 24.59 -12.55 16.80
CA ASN A 248 25.63 -12.42 17.81
C ASN A 248 27.00 -12.53 17.17
#